data_AF-A0A851LV08-F1
#
_entry.id   AF-A0A851LV08-F1
#
_cell.length_a   1.000
_cell.length_b   1.000
_cell.length_c   1.000
_cell.angle_alpha   90.00
_cell.angle_beta   90.00
_cell.angle_gamma   90.00
#
_symmetry.space_group_name_H-M   'P 1'
#
loop_
_entity.id
_entity.type
_entity.pdbx_description
1 polymer ?
#
loop_
_entity_poly.entity_id
_entity_poly.type
_entity_poly.pdbx_seq_one_letter_code
_entity_poly.pdbx_strand_id
1 'polypeptide(L)'
;QGDREQTYRQLESALREDDSRLPTGVLNRLLAEVSGDIRAAQGVTNDVKTAAGDVLVALAGSHFHFVMSELQGHLKALGPSSQEFVFVTLGKLASSYG
;
A
#
# COMPACT_ATOMS: atom_id res chain seq x y z
N GLN A 1 -19.21 3.89 4.04
CA GLN A 1 -18.31 3.09 3.18
C GLN A 1 -17.43 3.96 2.26
N GLY A 2 -17.88 5.15 1.83
CA GLY A 2 -17.03 6.09 1.05
C GLY A 2 -15.94 6.86 1.82
N ASP A 3 -16.02 6.89 3.16
CA ASP A 3 -15.07 7.63 4.01
C ASP A 3 -13.62 7.11 3.92
N ARG A 4 -13.46 5.78 3.86
CA ARG A 4 -12.13 5.15 3.88
C ARG A 4 -11.39 5.27 2.55
N GLU A 5 -12.10 5.12 1.45
CA GLU A 5 -11.56 5.38 0.11
C GLU A 5 -11.10 6.84 -0.03
N GLN A 6 -11.96 7.79 0.37
CA GLN A 6 -11.63 9.21 0.30
C GLN A 6 -10.42 9.55 1.19
N THR A 7 -10.34 8.96 2.37
CA THR A 7 -9.17 9.09 3.26
C THR A 7 -7.89 8.62 2.57
N TYR A 8 -7.91 7.47 1.89
CA TYR A 8 -6.75 6.97 1.16
C TYR A 8 -6.37 7.84 -0.03
N ARG A 9 -7.34 8.38 -0.78
CA ARG A 9 -7.03 9.33 -1.86
C ARG A 9 -6.40 10.63 -1.34
N GLN A 10 -6.90 11.18 -0.25
CA GLN A 10 -6.31 12.38 0.37
C GLN A 10 -4.89 12.11 0.87
N LEU A 11 -4.69 10.95 1.49
CA LEU A 11 -3.38 10.54 1.99
C LEU A 11 -2.39 10.32 0.83
N GLU A 12 -2.81 9.68 -0.25
CA GLU A 12 -2.00 9.51 -1.46
C GLU A 12 -1.57 10.85 -2.07
N SER A 13 -2.50 11.82 -2.18
CA SER A 13 -2.18 13.19 -2.62
C SER A 13 -1.13 13.84 -1.71
N ALA A 14 -1.34 13.79 -0.40
CA ALA A 14 -0.42 14.38 0.58
C ALA A 14 0.98 13.74 0.52
N LEU A 15 1.06 12.42 0.36
CA LEU A 15 2.32 11.69 0.24
C LEU A 15 3.05 11.94 -1.07
N ARG A 16 2.32 12.33 -2.13
CA ARG A 16 2.91 12.75 -3.41
C ARG A 16 3.39 14.19 -3.40
N GLU A 17 2.68 15.06 -2.71
CA GLU A 17 3.01 16.49 -2.61
C GLU A 17 4.15 16.75 -1.63
N ASP A 18 4.32 15.88 -0.63
CA ASP A 18 5.34 15.98 0.39
C ASP A 18 6.39 14.87 0.27
N ASP A 19 7.57 15.22 -0.25
CA ASP A 19 8.76 14.35 -0.28
C ASP A 19 9.35 14.10 1.13
N SER A 20 8.76 14.67 2.18
CA SER A 20 9.23 14.47 3.55
C SER A 20 9.09 13.01 3.99
N ARG A 21 10.11 12.58 4.74
CA ARG A 21 10.12 11.22 5.28
C ARG A 21 9.18 11.12 6.47
N LEU A 22 8.13 10.30 6.34
CA LEU A 22 7.27 9.96 7.45
C LEU A 22 8.09 9.34 8.60
N PRO A 23 7.76 9.66 9.86
CA PRO A 23 8.33 8.96 11.01
C PRO A 23 8.05 7.45 10.91
N THR A 24 9.05 6.61 11.21
CA THR A 24 8.96 5.15 11.08
C THR A 24 7.75 4.55 11.78
N GLY A 25 7.35 5.08 12.95
CA GLY A 25 6.15 4.61 13.66
C GLY A 25 4.84 4.87 12.90
N VAL A 26 4.75 5.99 12.19
CA VAL A 26 3.58 6.35 11.35
C VAL A 26 3.60 5.50 10.09
N LEU A 27 4.77 5.35 9.47
CA LEU A 27 4.98 4.52 8.28
C LEU A 27 4.56 3.06 8.54
N ASN A 28 4.98 2.46 9.66
CA ASN A 28 4.65 1.08 10.01
C ASN A 28 3.16 0.86 10.21
N ARG A 29 2.50 1.78 10.93
CA ARG A 29 1.05 1.70 11.16
C ARG A 29 0.28 1.83 9.85
N LEU A 30 0.68 2.79 9.01
CA LEU A 30 0.04 3.02 7.73
C LEU A 30 0.20 1.81 6.81
N LEU A 31 1.41 1.25 6.71
CA LEU A 31 1.69 0.01 5.97
C LEU A 31 0.84 -1.16 6.43
N ALA A 32 0.70 -1.35 7.74
CA ALA A 32 -0.12 -2.42 8.30
C ALA A 32 -1.60 -2.26 7.93
N GLU A 33 -2.13 -1.03 7.99
CA GLU A 33 -3.52 -0.74 7.64
C GLU A 33 -3.81 -0.96 6.15
N VAL A 34 -3.05 -0.31 5.26
CA VAL A 34 -3.28 -0.43 3.80
C VAL A 34 -3.08 -1.86 3.33
N SER A 35 -2.08 -2.57 3.88
CA SER A 35 -1.87 -3.98 3.58
C SER A 35 -2.99 -4.86 4.12
N GLY A 36 -3.56 -4.52 5.28
CA GLY A 36 -4.71 -5.20 5.86
C GLY A 36 -5.93 -5.13 4.95
N ASP A 37 -6.24 -3.94 4.45
CA ASP A 37 -7.40 -3.70 3.59
C ASP A 37 -7.26 -4.35 2.22
N ILE A 38 -6.07 -4.33 1.64
CA ILE A 38 -5.75 -5.04 0.39
C ILE A 38 -6.04 -6.55 0.54
N ARG A 39 -5.69 -7.13 1.68
CA ARG A 39 -5.83 -8.57 1.96
C ARG A 39 -7.21 -8.96 2.46
N ALA A 40 -8.05 -8.01 2.84
CA ALA A 40 -9.36 -8.29 3.39
C ALA A 40 -10.19 -9.11 2.38
N ALA A 41 -10.53 -10.34 2.74
CA ALA A 41 -11.29 -11.24 1.87
C ALA A 41 -12.73 -10.76 1.65
N GLN A 42 -13.33 -10.11 2.66
CA GLN A 42 -14.67 -9.51 2.62
C GLN A 42 -14.72 -8.20 3.43
N GLY A 43 -15.71 -7.36 3.16
CA GLY A 43 -15.96 -6.12 3.92
C GLY A 43 -15.24 -4.86 3.39
N VAL A 44 -14.28 -5.02 2.49
CA VAL A 44 -13.56 -3.92 1.82
C VAL A 44 -13.88 -3.94 0.32
N THR A 45 -14.31 -2.80 -0.22
CA THR A 45 -14.63 -2.68 -1.66
C THR A 45 -13.36 -2.69 -2.50
N ASN A 46 -13.48 -3.04 -3.79
CA ASN A 46 -12.36 -2.97 -4.73
C ASN A 46 -11.80 -1.54 -4.85
N ASP A 47 -12.64 -0.51 -4.70
CA ASP A 47 -12.20 0.89 -4.71
C ASP A 47 -11.30 1.22 -3.51
N VAL A 48 -11.67 0.75 -2.31
CA VAL A 48 -10.82 0.93 -1.11
C VAL A 48 -9.51 0.15 -1.26
N LYS A 49 -9.54 -1.06 -1.82
CA LYS A 49 -8.31 -1.84 -2.09
C LYS A 49 -7.39 -1.15 -3.09
N THR A 50 -7.98 -0.53 -4.10
CA THR A 50 -7.24 0.23 -5.12
C THR A 50 -6.60 1.47 -4.49
N ALA A 51 -7.38 2.28 -3.77
CA ALA A 51 -6.87 3.47 -3.09
C ALA A 51 -5.79 3.13 -2.04
N ALA A 52 -5.92 2.02 -1.31
CA ALA A 52 -4.89 1.51 -0.41
C ALA A 52 -3.60 1.13 -1.16
N GLY A 53 -3.73 0.54 -2.36
CA GLY A 53 -2.61 0.27 -3.26
C GLY A 53 -1.91 1.54 -3.74
N ASP A 54 -2.66 2.57 -4.09
CA ASP A 54 -2.11 3.86 -4.53
C ASP A 54 -1.35 4.56 -3.39
N VAL A 55 -1.82 4.45 -2.15
CA VAL A 55 -1.08 4.91 -0.96
C VAL A 55 0.25 4.16 -0.80
N LEU A 56 0.29 2.84 -0.99
CA LEU A 56 1.55 2.07 -0.97
C LEU A 56 2.53 2.57 -2.04
N VAL A 57 2.03 2.89 -3.23
CA VAL A 57 2.84 3.44 -4.33
C VAL A 57 3.41 4.80 -3.97
N ALA A 58 2.62 5.67 -3.37
CA ALA A 58 3.08 6.96 -2.90
C ALA A 58 4.15 6.82 -1.79
N LEU A 59 3.93 5.91 -0.82
CA LEU A 59 4.91 5.63 0.23
C LEU A 59 6.23 5.07 -0.31
N ALA A 60 6.17 4.25 -1.35
CA ALA A 60 7.36 3.70 -1.99
C ALA A 60 8.22 4.79 -2.65
N GLY A 61 7.62 5.91 -3.08
CA GLY A 61 8.33 7.06 -3.64
C GLY A 61 9.41 7.61 -2.71
N SER A 62 9.14 7.67 -1.40
CA SER A 62 10.07 8.22 -0.39
C SER A 62 10.74 7.15 0.49
N HIS A 63 10.19 5.92 0.55
CA HIS A 63 10.65 4.84 1.44
C HIS A 63 10.71 3.46 0.78
N PHE A 64 11.09 3.42 -0.51
CA PHE A 64 11.09 2.21 -1.35
C PHE A 64 11.58 0.93 -0.65
N HIS A 65 12.80 0.93 -0.11
CA HIS A 65 13.38 -0.27 0.52
C HIS A 65 12.58 -0.78 1.72
N PHE A 66 12.01 0.14 2.50
CA PHE A 66 11.24 -0.21 3.68
C PHE A 66 9.88 -0.82 3.30
N VAL A 67 9.17 -0.15 2.38
CA VAL A 67 7.87 -0.62 1.85
C VAL A 67 8.02 -1.99 1.20
N MET A 68 9.09 -2.19 0.42
CA MET A 68 9.39 -3.47 -0.23
C MET A 68 9.69 -4.59 0.77
N SER A 69 10.48 -4.33 1.83
CA SER A 69 10.78 -5.34 2.86
C SER A 69 9.51 -5.81 3.59
N GLU A 70 8.63 -4.88 3.93
CA GLU A 70 7.37 -5.20 4.61
C GLU A 70 6.40 -5.95 3.70
N LEU A 71 6.28 -5.55 2.43
CA LEU A 71 5.48 -6.28 1.43
C LEU A 71 5.99 -7.71 1.24
N GLN A 72 7.32 -7.91 1.19
CA GLN A 72 7.92 -9.24 1.12
C GLN A 72 7.66 -10.07 2.39
N GLY A 73 7.70 -9.45 3.57
CA GLY A 73 7.32 -10.10 4.84
C GLY A 73 5.87 -10.58 4.82
N HIS A 74 4.97 -9.73 4.31
CA HIS A 74 3.55 -10.06 4.16
C HIS A 74 3.28 -11.17 3.15
N LEU A 75 4.01 -11.19 2.02
CA LEU A 75 3.94 -12.27 1.03
C LEU A 75 4.33 -13.63 1.61
N LYS A 76 5.38 -13.66 2.43
CA LYS A 76 5.82 -14.89 3.12
C LYS A 76 4.77 -15.41 4.09
N ALA A 77 3.93 -14.53 4.66
CA ALA A 77 2.91 -14.88 5.63
C ALA A 77 1.58 -15.37 4.99
N LEU A 78 1.30 -15.05 3.73
CA LEU A 78 -0.02 -15.26 3.13
C LEU A 78 -0.24 -16.63 2.46
N GLY A 79 0.79 -17.45 2.30
CA GLY A 79 0.66 -18.67 1.52
C GLY A 79 0.27 -18.42 0.04
N PRO A 80 0.12 -19.49 -0.76
CA PRO A 80 0.10 -19.39 -2.23
C PRO A 80 -1.08 -18.61 -2.82
N SER A 81 -2.17 -18.40 -2.08
CA SER A 81 -3.46 -17.94 -2.61
C SER A 81 -3.64 -16.41 -2.66
N SER A 82 -2.72 -15.61 -2.11
CA SER A 82 -2.78 -14.13 -2.13
C SER A 82 -1.69 -13.48 -2.99
N GLN A 83 -1.02 -14.27 -3.85
CA GLN A 83 0.16 -13.83 -4.58
C GLN A 83 -0.16 -12.93 -5.78
N GLU A 84 -1.27 -13.16 -6.48
CA GLU A 84 -1.59 -12.46 -7.73
C GLU A 84 -1.74 -10.94 -7.56
N PHE A 85 -2.47 -10.48 -6.53
CA PHE A 85 -2.68 -9.05 -6.29
C PHE A 85 -1.38 -8.33 -5.90
N VAL A 86 -0.50 -9.01 -5.17
CA VAL A 86 0.79 -8.45 -4.79
C VAL A 86 1.73 -8.39 -5.98
N PHE A 87 1.75 -9.42 -6.85
CA PHE A 87 2.53 -9.37 -8.09
C PHE A 87 2.05 -8.26 -9.04
N VAL A 88 0.74 -8.04 -9.15
CA VAL A 88 0.19 -6.92 -9.93
C VAL A 88 0.64 -5.57 -9.36
N THR A 89 0.62 -5.41 -8.03
CA THR A 89 1.05 -4.17 -7.36
C THR A 89 2.55 -3.95 -7.50
N LEU A 90 3.36 -5.00 -7.34
CA LEU A 90 4.81 -4.96 -7.55
C LEU A 90 5.18 -4.68 -9.01
N GLY A 91 4.44 -5.24 -9.97
CA GLY A 91 4.62 -4.95 -11.39
C GLY A 91 4.37 -3.48 -11.72
N LYS A 92 3.31 -2.89 -11.16
CA LYS A 92 3.03 -1.44 -11.31
C LYS A 92 4.13 -0.57 -10.70
N LEU A 93 4.66 -0.95 -9.54
CA LEU A 93 5.79 -0.26 -8.89
C LEU A 93 7.05 -0.33 -9.76
N ALA A 94 7.40 -1.51 -10.26
CA ALA A 94 8.57 -1.69 -11.12
C ALA A 94 8.45 -0.92 -12.44
N SER A 95 7.27 -0.83 -13.04
CA SER A 95 7.06 -0.03 -14.26
C SER A 95 7.02 1.48 -14.02
N SER A 96 6.76 1.94 -12.79
CA SER A 96 6.70 3.36 -12.47
C SER A 96 8.06 3.94 -12.08
N TYR A 97 9.01 3.09 -11.67
CA TYR A 97 10.29 3.49 -11.11
C TYR A 97 11.50 2.72 -11.67
N GLY A 98 11.31 1.85 -12.68
CA GLY A 98 12.36 1.18 -13.44
C GLY A 98 12.59 1.84 -14.79
#